data_AF-A0A3L6N4D3-F1
#
_entry.id   AF-A0A3L6N4D3-F1
#
_cell.length_a   1.000
_cell.length_b   1.000
_cell.length_c   1.000
_cell.angle_alpha   90.00
_cell.angle_beta   90.00
_cell.angle_gamma   90.00
#
_symmetry.space_group_name_H-M   'P 1'
#
loop_
_entity.id
_entity.type
_entity.pdbx_description
1 polymer ?
#
loop_
_entity_poly.entity_id
_entity_poly.type
_entity_poly.pdbx_seq_one_letter_code
_entity_poly.pdbx_strand_id
1 'polypeptide(L)'
;MATGPGLNASKVLQDQGISILGTGVFSVAQAVSCSQAGCLYISPYYNEIRTHLNPALWPHVQDPALEHPFSHRIAQMVQAYKTLFAATGKEQPLIKNVDFRSYKEVLASAELGCHSATIPQDLLEEFKILTSGDTPLPVSPKTASLQSPYADNVPIPSLRLEELLNRHLGEGRGCTGKDLEVDLLADGGKVRPSYRKGLGRGSHGQGGSGYVHLL
;
A
#
# COMPACT_ATOMS: atom_id res chain seq x y z
N MET A 1 10.49 5.54 -7.93
CA MET A 1 10.02 4.19 -7.54
C MET A 1 10.42 3.95 -6.09
N ALA A 2 9.63 3.23 -5.31
CA ALA A 2 9.85 2.92 -3.89
C ALA A 2 10.91 1.81 -3.71
N THR A 3 12.08 2.04 -4.29
CA THR A 3 13.28 1.23 -4.11
C THR A 3 14.23 1.95 -3.16
N GLY A 4 15.16 1.23 -2.53
CA GLY A 4 16.15 1.83 -1.62
C GLY A 4 16.86 3.05 -2.22
N PRO A 5 17.50 2.95 -3.40
CA PRO A 5 18.12 4.09 -4.06
C PRO A 5 17.13 5.21 -4.42
N GLY A 6 15.92 4.87 -4.88
CA GLY A 6 14.90 5.86 -5.23
C GLY A 6 14.43 6.69 -4.03
N LEU A 7 14.28 6.06 -2.88
CA LEU A 7 13.87 6.73 -1.63
C LEU A 7 15.03 7.47 -0.95
N ASN A 8 16.28 7.02 -1.13
CA ASN A 8 17.42 7.82 -0.68
C ASN A 8 17.59 9.09 -1.53
N ALA A 9 17.34 9.00 -2.84
CA ALA A 9 17.32 10.17 -3.70
C ALA A 9 16.17 11.14 -3.36
N SER A 10 15.03 10.64 -2.87
CA SER A 10 13.90 11.52 -2.53
C SER A 10 14.24 12.48 -1.40
N LYS A 11 15.08 12.11 -0.43
CA LYS A 11 15.55 13.03 0.62
C LYS A 11 16.26 14.25 0.04
N VAL A 12 17.18 14.03 -0.92
CA VAL A 12 17.91 15.11 -1.59
C VAL A 12 16.96 16.04 -2.34
N LEU A 13 15.93 15.49 -2.99
CA LEU A 13 14.93 16.27 -3.72
C LEU A 13 14.02 17.06 -2.77
N GLN A 14 13.65 16.48 -1.63
CA GLN A 14 12.86 17.15 -0.60
C GLN A 14 13.61 18.35 0.00
N ASP A 15 14.93 18.23 0.24
CA ASP A 15 15.77 19.34 0.69
C ASP A 15 15.81 20.51 -0.32
N GLN A 16 15.51 20.23 -1.59
CA GLN A 16 15.38 21.22 -2.66
C GLN A 16 13.94 21.74 -2.83
N GLY A 17 13.01 21.35 -1.95
CA GLY A 17 11.59 21.73 -2.03
C GLY A 17 10.78 20.95 -3.06
N ILE A 18 11.30 19.84 -3.59
CA ILE A 18 10.62 19.03 -4.61
C ILE A 18 9.84 17.90 -3.92
N SER A 19 8.52 17.97 -4.01
CA SER A 19 7.62 16.93 -3.47
C SER A 19 7.69 15.62 -4.26
N ILE A 20 7.81 14.50 -3.55
CA ILE A 20 7.98 13.18 -4.17
C ILE A 20 6.76 12.27 -3.98
N LEU A 21 6.44 11.51 -5.04
CA LEU A 21 5.50 10.39 -5.01
C LEU A 21 6.27 9.06 -5.08
N GLY A 22 6.11 8.22 -4.06
CA GLY A 22 6.64 6.85 -4.02
C GLY A 22 5.76 5.87 -4.80
N THR A 23 6.13 5.54 -6.04
CA THR A 23 5.39 4.57 -6.89
C THR A 23 6.03 3.19 -6.90
N GLY A 24 5.28 2.15 -7.31
CA GLY A 24 5.73 0.76 -7.29
C GLY A 24 5.74 0.16 -5.88
N VAL A 25 4.74 0.53 -5.08
CA VAL A 25 4.57 0.08 -3.70
C VAL A 25 3.67 -1.16 -3.68
N PHE A 26 4.19 -2.27 -3.16
CA PHE A 26 3.48 -3.55 -3.05
C PHE A 26 3.45 -4.09 -1.61
N SER A 27 4.22 -3.50 -0.70
CA SER A 27 4.38 -3.94 0.69
C SER A 27 4.26 -2.80 1.69
N VAL A 28 3.87 -3.14 2.93
CA VAL A 28 3.81 -2.18 4.04
C VAL A 28 5.21 -1.60 4.32
N ALA A 29 6.25 -2.43 4.22
CA ALA A 29 7.64 -1.99 4.30
C ALA A 29 7.97 -0.85 3.33
N GLN A 30 7.59 -0.98 2.05
CA GLN A 30 7.82 0.08 1.06
C GLN A 30 7.02 1.35 1.42
N ALA A 31 5.78 1.22 1.88
CA ALA A 31 4.99 2.38 2.34
C ALA A 31 5.65 3.09 3.53
N VAL A 32 6.08 2.35 4.55
CA VAL A 32 6.81 2.91 5.71
C VAL A 32 8.12 3.56 5.26
N SER A 33 8.84 2.95 4.32
CA SER A 33 10.06 3.54 3.75
C SER A 33 9.76 4.88 3.05
N CYS A 34 8.65 4.97 2.32
CA CYS A 34 8.20 6.22 1.71
C CYS A 34 7.85 7.30 2.75
N SER A 35 7.23 6.91 3.87
CA SER A 35 6.99 7.83 5.01
C SER A 35 8.32 8.33 5.60
N GLN A 36 9.27 7.43 5.88
CA GLN A 36 10.61 7.79 6.38
C GLN A 36 11.39 8.67 5.39
N ALA A 37 11.09 8.56 4.10
CA ALA A 37 11.73 9.34 3.04
C ALA A 37 11.04 10.69 2.78
N GLY A 38 9.96 10.99 3.52
CA GLY A 38 9.21 12.24 3.41
C GLY A 38 8.39 12.38 2.14
N CYS A 39 7.96 11.28 1.51
CA CYS A 39 7.12 11.36 0.31
C CYS A 39 5.79 12.08 0.62
N LEU A 40 5.34 12.93 -0.31
CA LEU A 40 4.02 13.56 -0.24
C LEU A 40 2.90 12.55 -0.54
N TYR A 41 3.14 11.67 -1.52
CA TYR A 41 2.21 10.62 -1.92
C TYR A 41 2.92 9.27 -1.99
N ILE A 42 2.14 8.20 -1.89
CA ILE A 42 2.51 6.89 -2.42
C ILE A 42 1.48 6.41 -3.44
N SER A 43 1.93 5.56 -4.37
CA SER A 43 1.07 4.84 -5.30
C SER A 43 1.23 3.33 -5.15
N PRO A 44 0.48 2.73 -4.22
CA PRO A 44 0.30 1.30 -4.16
C PRO A 44 -0.38 0.79 -5.41
N TYR A 45 0.08 -0.36 -5.89
CA TYR A 45 -0.54 -1.06 -7.02
C TYR A 45 -1.64 -1.98 -6.47
N TYR A 46 -2.82 -1.92 -7.10
CA TYR A 46 -3.95 -2.75 -6.71
C TYR A 46 -3.92 -4.13 -7.36
N ASN A 47 -3.23 -4.29 -8.49
CA ASN A 47 -3.06 -5.56 -9.17
C ASN A 47 -1.58 -5.97 -9.27
N GLU A 48 -1.36 -7.26 -9.53
CA GLU A 48 -0.04 -7.78 -9.86
C GLU A 48 0.29 -7.46 -11.33
N ILE A 49 1.54 -7.11 -11.62
CA ILE A 49 1.94 -6.56 -12.94
C ILE A 49 1.69 -7.54 -14.09
N ARG A 50 1.90 -8.85 -13.90
CA ARG A 50 1.66 -9.85 -14.95
C ARG A 50 0.19 -9.99 -15.30
N THR A 51 -0.75 -9.49 -14.50
CA THR A 51 -2.16 -9.45 -14.92
C THR A 51 -2.35 -8.66 -16.22
N HIS A 52 -1.51 -7.65 -16.50
CA HIS A 52 -1.53 -6.91 -17.78
C HIS A 52 -1.06 -7.73 -18.97
N LEU A 53 -0.20 -8.72 -18.73
CA LEU A 53 0.29 -9.65 -19.77
C LEU A 53 -0.59 -10.90 -19.89
N ASN A 54 -1.23 -11.30 -18.79
CA ASN A 54 -2.09 -12.46 -18.71
C ASN A 54 -3.35 -12.14 -17.89
N PRO A 55 -4.47 -11.77 -18.55
CA PRO A 55 -5.72 -11.45 -17.88
C PRO A 55 -6.28 -12.58 -17.01
N ALA A 56 -5.91 -13.84 -17.25
CA ALA A 56 -6.36 -14.97 -16.42
C ALA A 56 -5.78 -14.96 -15.00
N LEU A 57 -4.76 -14.13 -14.73
CA LEU A 57 -4.22 -13.92 -13.39
C LEU A 57 -5.02 -12.89 -12.58
N TRP A 58 -5.93 -12.15 -13.22
CA TRP A 58 -6.76 -11.17 -12.54
C TRP A 58 -7.81 -11.89 -11.66
N PRO A 59 -7.88 -11.61 -10.35
CA PRO A 59 -8.80 -12.32 -9.44
C PRO A 59 -10.28 -12.15 -9.79
N HIS A 60 -10.67 -11.05 -10.46
CA HIS A 60 -12.03 -10.73 -10.88
C HIS A 60 -13.13 -11.13 -9.87
N VAL A 61 -13.04 -10.56 -8.67
CA VAL A 61 -13.91 -10.87 -7.53
C VAL A 61 -15.16 -9.99 -7.47
N GLN A 62 -16.18 -10.42 -6.72
CA GLN A 62 -17.43 -9.65 -6.62
C GLN A 62 -17.28 -8.41 -5.73
N ASP A 63 -16.62 -8.56 -4.58
CA ASP A 63 -16.29 -7.47 -3.66
C ASP A 63 -14.77 -7.28 -3.56
N PRO A 64 -14.17 -6.40 -4.39
CA PRO A 64 -12.73 -6.20 -4.35
C PRO A 64 -12.23 -5.71 -2.98
N ALA A 65 -13.01 -4.93 -2.22
CA ALA A 65 -12.57 -4.43 -0.93
C ALA A 65 -12.29 -5.58 0.06
N LEU A 66 -13.10 -6.65 0.06
CA LEU A 66 -12.91 -7.82 0.94
C LEU A 66 -12.09 -8.95 0.33
N GLU A 67 -12.27 -9.21 -0.96
CA GLU A 67 -11.82 -10.44 -1.60
C GLU A 67 -10.54 -10.25 -2.41
N HIS A 68 -10.23 -9.02 -2.85
CA HIS A 68 -9.05 -8.79 -3.68
C HIS A 68 -7.76 -9.05 -2.87
N PRO A 69 -6.81 -9.85 -3.39
CA PRO A 69 -5.60 -10.20 -2.66
C PRO A 69 -4.75 -8.99 -2.29
N PHE A 70 -4.87 -7.84 -2.95
CA PHE A 70 -4.13 -6.63 -2.56
C PHE A 70 -4.87 -5.74 -1.56
N SER A 71 -6.18 -5.91 -1.33
CA SER A 71 -6.95 -5.05 -0.42
C SER A 71 -6.41 -5.06 1.00
N HIS A 72 -6.05 -6.24 1.51
CA HIS A 72 -5.49 -6.33 2.85
C HIS A 72 -4.15 -5.60 2.99
N ARG A 73 -3.31 -5.56 1.94
CA ARG A 73 -2.06 -4.78 1.96
C ARG A 73 -2.35 -3.29 2.01
N ILE A 74 -3.31 -2.79 1.23
CA ILE A 74 -3.73 -1.39 1.27
C ILE A 74 -4.27 -1.01 2.65
N ALA A 75 -5.16 -1.84 3.21
CA ALA A 75 -5.70 -1.63 4.55
C ALA A 75 -4.58 -1.57 5.62
N GLN A 76 -3.59 -2.46 5.53
CA GLN A 76 -2.43 -2.47 6.41
C GLN A 76 -1.52 -1.24 6.22
N MET A 77 -1.35 -0.73 5.00
CA MET A 77 -0.62 0.52 4.76
C MET A 77 -1.33 1.72 5.40
N VAL A 78 -2.65 1.80 5.26
CA VAL A 78 -3.47 2.84 5.92
C VAL A 78 -3.32 2.75 7.43
N GLN A 79 -3.44 1.54 7.99
CA GLN A 79 -3.28 1.32 9.43
C GLN A 79 -1.87 1.71 9.91
N ALA A 80 -0.81 1.36 9.15
CA ALA A 80 0.55 1.74 9.47
C ALA A 80 0.73 3.26 9.54
N TYR A 81 0.16 4.00 8.59
CA TYR A 81 0.19 5.46 8.61
C TYR A 81 -0.61 6.06 9.77
N LYS A 82 -1.78 5.52 10.11
CA LYS A 82 -2.50 5.94 11.32
C LYS A 82 -1.67 5.73 12.59
N THR A 83 -1.05 4.55 12.73
CA THR A 83 -0.18 4.24 13.87
C THR A 83 1.02 5.18 13.93
N LEU A 84 1.68 5.47 12.80
CA LEU A 84 2.81 6.40 12.73
C LEU A 84 2.39 7.84 13.05
N PHE A 85 1.25 8.28 12.53
CA PHE A 85 0.69 9.60 12.81
C PHE A 85 0.38 9.76 14.30
N ALA A 86 -0.32 8.79 14.91
CA ALA A 86 -0.64 8.81 16.33
C ALA A 86 0.62 8.79 17.23
N ALA A 87 1.65 8.04 16.82
CA ALA A 87 2.89 7.93 17.60
C ALA A 87 3.81 9.15 17.48
N THR A 88 3.81 9.85 16.32
CA THR A 88 4.82 10.87 16.02
C THR A 88 4.25 12.28 15.83
N GLY A 89 2.95 12.41 15.59
CA GLY A 89 2.31 13.66 15.17
C GLY A 89 2.75 14.16 13.79
N LYS A 90 3.56 13.40 13.05
CA LYS A 90 4.04 13.79 11.72
C LYS A 90 3.05 13.36 10.65
N GLU A 91 2.80 14.26 9.70
CA GLU A 91 2.06 13.93 8.48
C GLU A 91 2.65 12.71 7.77
N GLN A 92 1.77 11.87 7.25
CA GLN A 92 2.13 10.65 6.52
C GLN A 92 1.79 10.83 5.04
N PRO A 93 2.46 10.11 4.12
CA PRO A 93 2.20 10.22 2.70
C PRO A 93 0.73 9.94 2.37
N LEU A 94 0.11 10.73 1.50
CA LEU A 94 -1.24 10.46 1.01
C LEU A 94 -1.24 9.25 0.07
N ILE A 95 -2.27 8.42 0.15
CA ILE A 95 -2.37 7.20 -0.67
C ILE A 95 -3.14 7.51 -1.96
N LYS A 96 -2.44 7.47 -3.10
CA LYS A 96 -3.00 7.55 -4.46
C LYS A 96 -2.92 6.19 -5.13
N ASN A 97 -3.93 5.34 -4.92
CA ASN A 97 -3.92 3.96 -5.40
C ASN A 97 -4.03 3.90 -6.93
N VAL A 98 -3.38 2.92 -7.54
CA VAL A 98 -3.24 2.80 -9.00
C VAL A 98 -3.38 1.34 -9.43
N ASP A 99 -3.38 1.12 -10.75
CA ASP A 99 -3.35 -0.20 -11.36
C ASP A 99 -4.66 -0.99 -11.22
N PHE A 100 -5.77 -0.35 -11.59
CA PHE A 100 -7.10 -0.94 -11.55
C PHE A 100 -7.45 -1.66 -12.86
N ARG A 101 -8.32 -2.67 -12.77
CA ARG A 101 -8.82 -3.49 -13.88
C ARG A 101 -10.35 -3.47 -14.01
N SER A 102 -11.05 -2.90 -13.04
CA SER A 102 -12.49 -2.62 -13.12
C SER A 102 -12.88 -1.43 -12.27
N TYR A 103 -14.04 -0.82 -12.53
CA TYR A 103 -14.52 0.29 -11.73
C TYR A 103 -14.87 -0.11 -10.27
N LYS A 104 -15.23 -1.38 -10.04
CA LYS A 104 -15.44 -1.93 -8.68
C LYS A 104 -14.17 -1.81 -7.82
N GLU A 105 -12.99 -1.99 -8.41
CA GLU A 105 -11.71 -1.85 -7.70
C GLU A 105 -11.41 -0.39 -7.34
N VAL A 106 -11.79 0.55 -8.21
CA VAL A 106 -11.68 1.98 -7.93
C VAL A 106 -12.52 2.34 -6.70
N LEU A 107 -13.76 1.86 -6.65
CA LEU A 107 -14.65 2.07 -5.50
C LEU A 107 -14.11 1.41 -4.23
N ALA A 108 -13.58 0.19 -4.34
CA ALA A 108 -12.94 -0.50 -3.22
C ALA A 108 -11.75 0.29 -2.65
N SER A 109 -10.95 0.94 -3.51
CA SER A 109 -9.83 1.78 -3.05
C SER A 109 -10.28 2.90 -2.10
N ALA A 110 -11.44 3.51 -2.37
CA ALA A 110 -12.00 4.56 -1.53
C ALA A 110 -12.46 4.00 -0.17
N GLU A 111 -13.11 2.83 -0.14
CA GLU A 111 -13.52 2.18 1.11
C GLU A 111 -12.32 1.76 1.97
N LEU A 112 -11.22 1.34 1.32
CA LEU A 112 -9.98 0.96 1.97
C LEU A 112 -9.25 2.15 2.61
N GLY A 113 -9.64 3.40 2.31
CA GLY A 113 -9.03 4.61 2.87
C GLY A 113 -8.00 5.29 1.95
N CYS A 114 -8.00 5.00 0.65
CA CYS A 114 -7.19 5.73 -0.29
C CYS A 114 -7.73 7.15 -0.49
N HIS A 115 -6.83 8.12 -0.62
CA HIS A 115 -7.16 9.55 -0.70
C HIS A 115 -7.49 9.98 -2.13
N SER A 116 -6.91 9.27 -3.10
CA SER A 116 -7.13 9.49 -4.52
C SER A 116 -6.79 8.22 -5.31
N ALA A 117 -7.12 8.23 -6.60
CA ALA A 117 -6.87 7.14 -7.52
C ALA A 117 -6.25 7.65 -8.83
N THR A 118 -5.39 6.85 -9.47
CA THR A 118 -5.06 7.04 -10.89
C THR A 118 -5.91 6.05 -11.68
N ILE A 119 -6.92 6.57 -12.37
CA ILE A 119 -7.90 5.76 -13.11
C ILE A 119 -7.52 5.78 -14.60
N PRO A 120 -7.33 4.62 -15.25
CA PRO A 120 -7.06 4.55 -16.68
C PRO A 120 -8.30 4.94 -17.51
N GLN A 121 -8.07 5.36 -18.76
CA GLN A 121 -9.13 5.95 -19.59
C GLN A 121 -10.29 4.99 -19.85
N ASP A 122 -10.01 3.71 -20.10
CA ASP A 122 -11.02 2.67 -20.31
C ASP A 122 -11.99 2.53 -19.13
N LEU A 123 -11.49 2.59 -17.89
CA LEU A 123 -12.35 2.57 -16.70
C LEU A 123 -13.12 3.88 -16.50
N LEU A 124 -12.59 5.02 -16.97
CA LEU A 124 -13.36 6.26 -17.01
C LEU A 124 -14.50 6.20 -18.04
N GLU A 125 -14.30 5.50 -19.17
CA GLU A 125 -15.39 5.25 -20.14
C GLU A 125 -16.41 4.24 -19.59
N GLU A 126 -15.97 3.18 -18.89
CA GLU A 126 -16.86 2.27 -18.13
C GLU A 126 -17.74 3.07 -17.16
N PHE A 127 -17.15 4.00 -16.40
CA PHE A 127 -17.89 4.83 -15.46
C PHE A 127 -19.02 5.65 -16.11
N LYS A 128 -18.80 6.21 -17.30
CA LYS A 128 -19.80 7.05 -17.99
C LYS A 128 -21.07 6.29 -18.36
N ILE A 129 -20.97 4.97 -18.54
CA ILE A 129 -22.10 4.12 -18.93
C ILE A 129 -22.77 3.43 -17.73
N LEU A 130 -22.19 3.51 -16.53
CA LEU A 130 -22.81 3.00 -15.31
C LEU A 130 -24.02 3.88 -14.94
N THR A 131 -25.16 3.25 -14.65
CA THR A 131 -26.32 3.94 -14.09
C THR A 131 -26.31 3.88 -12.57
N SER A 132 -26.90 4.90 -11.94
CA SER A 132 -27.02 4.96 -10.48
C SER A 132 -27.75 3.73 -9.95
N GLY A 133 -27.03 2.88 -9.21
CA GLY A 133 -27.56 1.61 -8.66
C GLY A 133 -26.94 0.35 -9.28
N ASP A 134 -26.27 0.44 -10.44
CA ASP A 134 -25.63 -0.71 -11.10
C ASP A 134 -24.43 -1.25 -10.31
N THR A 135 -23.80 -0.40 -9.52
CA THR A 135 -22.72 -0.77 -8.60
C THR A 135 -23.13 -0.39 -7.18
N PRO A 136 -23.90 -1.25 -6.48
CA PRO A 136 -24.30 -0.97 -5.11
C PRO A 136 -23.06 -0.82 -4.24
N LEU A 137 -22.99 0.29 -3.52
CA LEU A 137 -21.93 0.51 -2.54
C LEU A 137 -22.20 -0.40 -1.32
N PRO A 138 -21.20 -1.16 -0.84
CA PRO A 138 -21.39 -2.09 0.27
C PRO A 138 -21.67 -1.35 1.60
N VAL A 139 -21.28 -0.08 1.68
CA VAL A 139 -21.53 0.82 2.81
C VAL A 139 -21.87 2.22 2.31
N SER A 140 -22.64 2.98 3.10
CA SER A 140 -22.90 4.39 2.79
C SER A 140 -21.59 5.20 2.79
N PRO A 141 -21.35 6.06 1.77
CA PRO A 141 -20.16 6.89 1.72
C PRO A 141 -20.00 7.74 2.97
N LYS A 142 -18.79 7.75 3.54
CA LYS A 142 -18.38 8.72 4.55
C LYS A 142 -17.25 9.56 3.98
N THR A 143 -17.43 10.87 3.96
CA THR A 143 -16.38 11.80 3.53
C THR A 143 -15.51 12.16 4.72
N ALA A 144 -14.25 11.74 4.70
CA ALA A 144 -13.25 12.19 5.69
C ALA A 144 -12.72 13.58 5.31
N SER A 145 -12.43 14.41 6.32
CA SER A 145 -11.74 15.70 6.09
C SER A 145 -10.28 15.44 5.70
N LEU A 146 -9.82 16.07 4.62
CA LEU A 146 -8.41 16.01 4.21
C LEU A 146 -7.48 16.84 5.10
N GLN A 147 -7.99 17.58 6.10
CA GLN A 147 -7.16 18.38 7.00
C GLN A 147 -6.28 17.53 7.94
N SER A 148 -6.74 16.32 8.28
CA SER A 148 -5.94 15.35 9.05
C SER A 148 -6.36 13.94 8.64
N PRO A 149 -5.81 13.43 7.52
CA PRO A 149 -6.30 12.21 6.87
C PRO A 149 -6.17 10.95 7.72
N TYR A 150 -5.22 10.95 8.66
CA TYR A 150 -4.90 9.81 9.50
C TYR A 150 -5.36 9.98 10.96
N ALA A 151 -6.10 11.05 11.28
CA ALA A 151 -6.70 11.21 12.61
C ALA A 151 -7.79 10.17 12.87
N ASP A 152 -8.01 9.84 14.14
CA ASP A 152 -8.97 8.82 14.58
C ASP A 152 -10.45 9.26 14.50
N ASN A 153 -10.72 10.38 13.85
CA ASN A 153 -12.09 10.92 13.69
C ASN A 153 -12.97 10.04 12.79
N VAL A 154 -12.36 9.19 11.95
CA VAL A 154 -13.07 8.25 11.07
C VAL A 154 -12.45 6.86 11.22
N PRO A 155 -13.26 5.79 11.45
CA PRO A 155 -12.77 4.43 11.45
C PRO A 155 -12.42 4.03 10.02
N ILE A 156 -11.13 4.17 9.69
CA ILE A 156 -10.52 3.77 8.43
C ILE A 156 -9.38 2.78 8.77
N PRO A 157 -9.36 1.58 8.18
CA PRO A 157 -10.43 1.02 7.33
C PRO A 157 -11.74 0.81 8.12
N SER A 158 -12.87 0.69 7.42
CA SER A 158 -14.19 0.55 8.05
C SER A 158 -14.30 -0.74 8.89
N LEU A 159 -15.28 -0.83 9.80
CA LEU A 159 -15.50 -2.01 10.66
C LEU A 159 -15.63 -3.31 9.84
N ARG A 160 -16.27 -3.24 8.67
CA ARG A 160 -16.45 -4.38 7.75
C ARG A 160 -15.12 -4.93 7.22
N LEU A 161 -14.09 -4.08 7.17
CA LEU A 161 -12.78 -4.39 6.62
C LEU A 161 -11.74 -4.74 7.71
N GLU A 162 -12.12 -4.76 8.99
CA GLU A 162 -11.21 -4.99 10.11
C GLU A 162 -10.47 -6.33 10.01
N GLU A 163 -11.15 -7.37 9.53
CA GLU A 163 -10.55 -8.70 9.34
C GLU A 163 -9.36 -8.69 8.36
N LEU A 164 -9.30 -7.73 7.44
CA LEU A 164 -8.19 -7.60 6.50
C LEU A 164 -6.87 -7.28 7.20
N LEU A 165 -6.91 -6.58 8.33
CA LEU A 165 -5.71 -6.23 9.09
C LEU A 165 -4.99 -7.46 9.61
N ASN A 166 -5.72 -8.54 9.88
CA ASN A 166 -5.21 -9.79 10.41
C ASN A 166 -4.70 -10.77 9.33
N ARG A 167 -4.89 -10.48 8.04
CA ARG A 167 -4.45 -11.38 6.95
C ARG A 167 -2.95 -11.25 6.68
N HIS A 168 -2.23 -12.35 6.79
CA HIS A 168 -0.80 -12.45 6.45
C HIS A 168 -0.60 -13.16 5.11
N LEU A 169 -0.14 -12.46 4.08
CA LEU A 169 0.42 -13.11 2.90
C LEU A 169 1.94 -13.22 3.10
N GLY A 170 2.43 -14.41 3.44
CA GLY A 170 3.87 -14.75 3.37
C GLY A 170 4.80 -14.16 4.44
N GLU A 171 4.37 -13.17 5.22
CA GLU A 171 5.11 -12.66 6.39
C GLU A 171 4.53 -13.31 7.65
N GLY A 172 5.27 -14.22 8.30
CA GLY A 172 4.80 -15.06 9.41
C GLY A 172 4.35 -14.35 10.70
N ARG A 173 4.17 -13.03 10.69
CA ARG A 173 3.60 -12.19 11.75
C ARG A 173 3.17 -10.84 11.17
N GLY A 174 2.11 -10.25 11.72
CA GLY A 174 1.66 -8.90 11.35
C GLY A 174 2.71 -7.83 11.65
N CYS A 175 2.60 -6.70 10.96
CA CYS A 175 3.40 -5.50 11.26
C CYS A 175 2.99 -4.97 12.63
N THR A 176 3.87 -5.11 13.61
CA THR A 176 3.72 -4.52 14.95
C THR A 176 4.28 -3.09 14.94
N GLY A 177 3.92 -2.25 15.92
CA GLY A 177 4.47 -0.90 16.03
C GLY A 177 6.01 -0.85 16.00
N LYS A 178 6.67 -1.84 16.59
CA LYS A 178 8.13 -1.99 16.55
C LYS A 178 8.69 -2.24 15.15
N ASP A 179 7.91 -2.86 14.26
CA ASP A 179 8.32 -3.09 12.87
C ASP A 179 8.27 -1.79 12.04
N LEU A 180 7.47 -0.80 12.47
CA LEU A 180 7.37 0.52 11.84
C LEU A 180 8.52 1.47 12.23
N GLU A 181 9.20 1.18 13.35
CA GLU A 181 10.34 1.96 13.86
C GLU A 181 11.68 1.57 13.23
N VAL A 182 11.74 0.45 12.50
CA VAL A 182 12.96 0.00 11.84
C VAL A 182 13.40 1.02 10.78
N ASP A 183 14.67 1.41 10.76
CA ASP A 183 15.22 2.25 9.69
C ASP A 183 15.28 1.44 8.38
N LEU A 184 14.33 1.72 7.49
CA LEU A 184 14.22 1.08 6.18
C LEU A 184 15.03 1.81 5.09
N LEU A 185 15.55 3.00 5.40
CA LEU A 185 16.41 3.77 4.50
C LEU A 185 17.90 3.51 4.75
N ALA A 186 18.22 2.74 5.79
CA ALA A 186 19.55 2.23 6.09
C ALA A 186 20.61 3.36 6.17
N ASP A 187 20.36 4.33 7.04
CA ASP A 187 21.15 5.57 7.21
C ASP A 187 21.39 6.28 5.87
N GLY A 188 20.32 6.47 5.10
CA GLY A 188 20.41 7.09 3.78
C GLY A 188 21.22 6.26 2.78
N GLY A 189 21.23 4.93 2.93
CA GLY A 189 22.00 4.00 2.11
C GLY A 189 23.44 3.79 2.55
N LYS A 190 23.87 4.35 3.68
CA LYS A 190 25.24 4.17 4.22
C LYS A 190 25.44 2.81 4.88
N VAL A 191 24.37 2.15 5.33
CA VAL A 191 24.41 0.81 5.92
C VAL A 191 23.51 -0.16 5.16
N ARG A 192 23.59 -1.45 5.50
CA ARG A 192 22.62 -2.43 4.98
C ARG A 192 21.32 -2.34 5.78
N PRO A 193 20.14 -2.37 5.13
CA PRO A 193 18.86 -2.43 5.83
C PRO A 193 18.85 -3.58 6.83
N SER A 194 18.42 -3.32 8.07
CA SER A 194 18.36 -4.32 9.14
C SER A 194 17.16 -5.27 8.99
N TYR A 195 17.05 -5.94 7.84
CA TYR A 195 16.18 -7.09 7.64
C TYR A 195 16.93 -8.36 8.03
N ARG A 196 17.07 -8.66 9.33
CA ARG A 196 17.21 -10.04 9.88
C ARG A 196 17.72 -10.04 11.32
N LYS A 197 16.85 -10.47 12.23
CA LYS A 197 17.21 -11.21 13.45
C LYS A 197 16.25 -12.37 13.77
N GLY A 198 15.46 -12.85 12.79
CA GLY A 198 14.45 -13.91 13.01
C GLY A 198 14.61 -15.20 12.20
N LEU A 199 15.48 -15.24 11.18
CA LEU A 199 15.77 -16.49 10.46
C LEU A 199 17.00 -17.13 11.09
N GLY A 200 16.75 -18.10 11.97
CA GLY A 200 17.79 -18.99 12.49
C GLY A 200 18.61 -19.56 11.35
N ARG A 201 19.93 -19.61 11.53
CA ARG A 201 20.83 -20.33 10.62
C ARG A 201 20.44 -21.81 10.66
N GLY A 202 19.59 -22.24 9.74
CA GLY A 202 19.43 -23.64 9.40
C GLY A 202 20.73 -24.14 8.81
N SER A 203 21.35 -25.10 9.49
CA SER A 203 22.52 -25.86 9.05
C SER A 203 22.33 -26.45 7.66
N HIS A 204 23.43 -26.51 6.92
CA HIS A 204 23.60 -27.05 5.57
C HIS A 204 22.75 -28.27 5.20
N GLY A 205 22.11 -28.18 4.03
CA GLY A 205 21.70 -29.31 3.20
C GLY A 205 21.76 -28.89 1.73
N GLN A 206 22.61 -29.54 0.94
CA GLN A 206 22.71 -29.35 -0.51
C GLN A 206 21.41 -29.80 -1.21
N GLY A 207 20.95 -29.04 -2.20
CA GLY A 207 19.83 -29.44 -3.07
C GLY A 207 19.20 -28.24 -3.77
N GLY A 208 19.43 -28.09 -5.08
CA GLY A 208 19.06 -26.90 -5.85
C GLY A 208 17.57 -26.68 -6.06
N SER A 209 17.19 -25.40 -6.14
CA SER A 209 16.22 -24.86 -7.10
C SER A 209 16.25 -23.34 -6.94
N GLY A 210 16.61 -22.63 -8.00
CA GLY A 210 16.79 -21.18 -7.99
C GLY A 210 15.45 -20.45 -7.92
N TYR A 211 15.21 -19.74 -6.82
CA TYR A 211 14.25 -18.65 -6.77
C TYR A 211 15.01 -17.33 -6.60
N VAL A 212 14.89 -16.46 -7.60
CA VAL A 212 15.41 -15.10 -7.57
C VAL A 212 14.40 -14.25 -6.78
N HIS A 213 14.78 -13.84 -5.57
CA HIS A 213 14.08 -12.77 -4.86
C HIS A 213 14.44 -11.44 -5.53
N LEU A 214 13.48 -10.79 -6.18
CA LEU A 214 13.62 -9.40 -6.58
C LEU A 214 13.43 -8.49 -5.36
N LEU A 215 14.40 -7.59 -5.19
CA LEU A 215 14.40 -6.43 -4.30
C LEU A 215 13.43 -5.33 -4.80
#